data_AF-A0A3D4JX93-F1
#
_entry.id   AF-A0A3D4JX93-F1
#
_cell.length_a   1.000
_cell.length_b   1.000
_cell.length_c   1.000
_cell.angle_alpha   90.00
_cell.angle_beta   90.00
_cell.angle_gamma   90.00
#
_symmetry.space_group_name_H-M   'P 1'
#
loop_
_entity.id
_entity.type
_entity.pdbx_description
1 polymer ?
#
loop_
_entity_poly.entity_id
_entity_poly.type
_entity_poly.pdbx_seq_one_letter_code
_entity_poly.pdbx_strand_id
1 'polypeptide(L)'
;MILCITHSQDFYNIDIFFEYLKSKNIPFFRLNSDKINHYQKISISENFFELIDELGNTVNSNEIKAVWHRKSWGISVPEELDETYTKIFLKEYA
;
A
#
# COMPACT_ATOMS: atom_id res chain seq x y z
N MET A 1 -5.52 -12.64 -7.15
CA MET A 1 -4.87 -11.32 -7.26
C MET A 1 -3.53 -11.35 -6.54
N ILE A 2 -2.54 -10.57 -6.98
CA ILE A 2 -1.24 -10.42 -6.29
C ILE A 2 -1.21 -9.09 -5.54
N LEU A 3 -0.92 -9.12 -4.24
CA LEU A 3 -0.67 -7.91 -3.45
C LEU A 3 0.80 -7.50 -3.60
N CYS A 4 1.04 -6.31 -4.12
CA CYS A 4 2.39 -5.79 -4.32
C CYS A 4 2.67 -4.71 -3.26
N ILE A 5 3.53 -5.05 -2.30
CA ILE A 5 3.93 -4.12 -1.22
C ILE A 5 5.19 -3.40 -1.68
N THR A 6 5.05 -2.09 -1.85
CA THR A 6 6.01 -1.20 -2.49
C THR A 6 6.09 0.14 -1.77
N HIS A 7 6.82 1.10 -2.36
CA HIS A 7 6.95 2.47 -1.88
C HIS A 7 6.53 3.45 -2.99
N SER A 8 6.02 4.63 -2.64
CA SER A 8 5.61 5.65 -3.64
C SER A 8 6.76 6.10 -4.55
N GLN A 9 8.00 6.11 -4.05
CA GLN A 9 9.21 6.49 -4.80
C GLN A 9 9.92 5.30 -5.47
N ASP A 10 9.27 4.12 -5.53
CA ASP A 10 9.80 2.98 -6.27
C ASP A 10 9.09 2.91 -7.64
N PHE A 11 9.87 3.09 -8.70
CA PHE A 11 9.38 3.31 -10.07
C PHE A 11 9.90 2.23 -11.00
N TYR A 12 11.19 2.26 -11.36
CA TYR A 12 11.75 1.49 -12.47
C TYR A 12 11.51 -0.02 -12.42
N ASN A 13 11.82 -0.68 -11.30
CA ASN A 13 11.67 -2.14 -11.19
C ASN A 13 10.21 -2.57 -11.07
N ILE A 14 9.38 -1.72 -10.47
CA ILE A 14 7.97 -1.98 -10.24
C ILE A 14 7.20 -1.85 -11.55
N ASP A 15 7.52 -0.84 -12.34
CA ASP A 15 6.86 -0.61 -13.64
C ASP A 15 7.09 -1.81 -14.56
N ILE A 16 8.32 -2.32 -14.63
CA ILE A 16 8.63 -3.53 -15.41
C ILE A 16 7.83 -4.73 -14.91
N PHE A 17 7.72 -4.91 -13.58
CA PHE A 17 6.96 -6.00 -13.00
C PHE A 17 5.46 -5.89 -13.29
N PHE A 18 4.89 -4.69 -13.19
CA PHE A 18 3.48 -4.45 -13.48
C PHE A 18 3.15 -4.59 -14.95
N GLU A 19 4.01 -4.13 -15.85
CA GLU A 19 3.85 -4.39 -17.28
C GLU A 19 3.90 -5.88 -17.58
N TYR A 20 4.78 -6.64 -16.92
CA TYR A 20 4.78 -8.10 -17.02
C TYR A 20 3.45 -8.71 -16.54
N LEU A 21 2.94 -8.31 -15.37
CA LEU A 21 1.67 -8.82 -14.84
C LEU A 21 0.49 -8.48 -15.76
N LYS A 22 0.43 -7.25 -16.29
CA LYS A 22 -0.56 -6.83 -17.29
C LYS A 22 -0.47 -7.69 -18.55
N SER A 23 0.74 -7.95 -19.07
CA SER A 23 0.94 -8.79 -20.27
C SER A 23 0.44 -10.22 -20.09
N LYS A 24 0.42 -10.72 -18.84
CA LYS A 24 -0.08 -12.05 -18.47
C LYS A 24 -1.54 -12.05 -18.01
N ASN A 25 -2.20 -10.89 -18.03
CA ASN A 25 -3.55 -10.69 -17.54
C ASN A 25 -3.73 -11.15 -16.08
N ILE A 26 -2.69 -10.94 -15.26
CA ILE A 26 -2.69 -11.30 -13.84
C ILE A 26 -3.17 -10.09 -13.04
N PRO A 27 -4.28 -10.19 -12.30
CA PRO A 27 -4.77 -9.09 -11.48
C PRO A 27 -3.84 -8.83 -10.30
N PHE A 28 -3.51 -7.56 -10.05
CA PHE A 28 -2.65 -7.13 -8.95
C PHE A 28 -3.14 -5.84 -8.31
N PHE A 29 -2.75 -5.63 -7.04
CA PHE A 29 -3.04 -4.44 -6.27
C PHE A 29 -1.73 -3.86 -5.72
N ARG A 30 -1.47 -2.57 -5.92
CA ARG A 30 -0.28 -1.87 -5.41
C ARG A 30 -0.58 -1.21 -4.07
N LEU A 31 0.04 -1.71 -3.02
CA LEU A 31 0.08 -1.07 -1.70
C LEU A 31 1.40 -0.30 -1.58
N ASN A 32 1.33 1.00 -1.30
CA ASN A 32 2.47 1.84 -1.00
C ASN A 32 2.55 1.99 0.52
N SER A 33 3.53 1.34 1.16
CA SER A 33 3.59 1.27 2.63
C SER A 33 3.72 2.65 3.28
N ASP A 34 4.38 3.59 2.60
CA ASP A 34 4.54 4.96 3.04
C ASP A 34 3.26 5.78 3.01
N LYS A 35 2.28 5.39 2.19
CA LYS A 35 1.02 6.12 2.00
C LYS A 35 -0.14 5.59 2.82
N ILE A 36 0.12 4.57 3.65
CA ILE A 36 -0.87 4.00 4.56
C ILE A 36 -1.34 5.09 5.55
N ASN A 37 -2.64 5.14 5.81
CA ASN A 37 -3.39 6.11 6.63
C ASN A 37 -3.61 7.50 6.02
N HIS A 38 -2.70 8.00 5.19
CA HIS A 38 -2.91 9.30 4.54
C HIS A 38 -3.74 9.16 3.26
N TYR A 39 -3.37 8.22 2.41
CA TYR A 39 -3.92 8.05 1.06
C TYR A 39 -4.47 6.65 0.79
N GLN A 40 -4.02 5.65 1.55
CA GLN A 40 -4.49 4.28 1.48
C GLN A 40 -5.01 3.85 2.85
N LYS A 41 -6.20 3.25 2.91
CA LYS A 41 -6.81 2.80 4.17
C LYS A 41 -6.75 1.29 4.28
N ILE A 42 -6.51 0.82 5.50
CA ILE A 42 -6.55 -0.60 5.84
C ILE A 42 -7.61 -0.79 6.92
N SER A 43 -8.57 -1.65 6.66
CA SER A 43 -9.59 -2.04 7.63
C SER A 43 -9.40 -3.51 7.98
N ILE A 44 -9.09 -3.77 9.25
CA ILE A 44 -8.84 -5.14 9.75
C ILE A 44 -10.10 -5.64 10.44
N SER A 45 -10.58 -6.80 10.02
CA SER A 45 -11.63 -7.59 10.67
C SER A 45 -11.03 -8.87 11.25
N GLU A 46 -11.79 -9.63 12.04
CA GLU A 46 -11.28 -10.84 12.71
C GLU A 46 -10.64 -11.86 11.74
N ASN A 47 -11.20 -12.01 10.54
CA ASN A 47 -10.82 -13.06 9.60
C ASN A 47 -10.29 -12.55 8.25
N PHE A 48 -10.35 -11.25 8.00
CA PHE A 48 -9.94 -10.65 6.72
C PHE A 48 -9.56 -9.19 6.91
N PHE A 49 -8.87 -8.63 5.92
CA PHE A 49 -8.62 -7.19 5.85
C PHE A 49 -9.07 -6.64 4.50
N GLU A 50 -9.43 -5.36 4.49
CA GLU A 50 -9.77 -4.60 3.28
C GLU A 50 -8.75 -3.49 3.08
N LEU A 51 -8.30 -3.36 1.83
CA LEU A 51 -7.40 -2.30 1.38
C LEU A 51 -8.17 -1.37 0.46
N ILE A 52 -8.13 -0.08 0.73
CA ILE A 52 -8.74 0.95 -0.11
C ILE A 52 -7.63 1.83 -0.66
N ASP A 53 -7.59 1.99 -1.99
CA ASP A 53 -6.63 2.88 -2.65
C ASP A 53 -7.11 4.34 -2.72
N GLU A 54 -6.25 5.22 -3.26
CA GLU A 54 -6.53 6.66 -3.45
C GLU A 54 -7.74 6.93 -4.36
N LEU A 55 -8.10 5.98 -5.22
CA LEU A 55 -9.19 6.08 -6.18
C LEU A 55 -10.50 5.46 -5.63
N GLY A 56 -10.48 4.95 -4.40
CA GLY A 56 -11.61 4.28 -3.76
C GLY A 56 -11.81 2.84 -4.20
N ASN A 57 -10.86 2.23 -4.91
CA ASN A 57 -10.93 0.80 -5.21
C ASN A 57 -10.64 0.01 -3.94
N THR A 58 -11.53 -0.93 -3.64
CA THR A 58 -11.42 -1.80 -2.46
C THR A 58 -10.98 -3.20 -2.87
N VAL A 59 -10.03 -3.76 -2.12
CA VAL A 59 -9.58 -5.14 -2.25
C VAL A 59 -9.75 -5.87 -0.94
N ASN A 60 -10.43 -7.02 -0.99
CA ASN A 60 -10.55 -7.92 0.15
C ASN A 60 -9.41 -8.93 0.17
N SER A 61 -8.85 -9.21 1.36
CA SER A 61 -7.74 -10.14 1.53
C SER A 61 -8.02 -11.55 1.03
N ASN A 62 -9.29 -11.97 1.00
CA ASN A 62 -9.69 -13.29 0.50
C ASN A 62 -9.43 -13.48 -1.00
N GLU A 63 -9.30 -12.39 -1.76
CA GLU A 63 -9.04 -12.42 -3.21
C GLU A 63 -7.53 -12.45 -3.54
N ILE A 64 -6.70 -12.23 -2.52
CA ILE A 64 -5.25 -12.19 -2.62
C ILE A 64 -4.71 -13.62 -2.56
N LYS A 65 -4.06 -14.05 -3.64
CA LYS A 65 -3.49 -15.40 -3.80
C LYS A 65 -1.99 -15.45 -3.56
N ALA A 66 -1.31 -14.30 -3.64
CA ALA A 66 0.12 -14.18 -3.43
C ALA A 66 0.47 -12.75 -3.01
N VAL A 67 1.60 -12.60 -2.31
CA VAL A 67 2.13 -11.31 -1.88
C VAL A 67 3.54 -11.15 -2.42
N TRP A 68 3.79 -10.06 -3.14
CA TRP A 68 5.11 -9.64 -3.55
C TRP A 68 5.61 -8.54 -2.59
N HIS A 69 6.46 -8.93 -1.65
CA HIS A 69 7.06 -8.02 -0.68
C HIS A 69 8.41 -7.50 -1.21
N ARG A 70 8.38 -6.33 -1.88
CA ARG A 70 9.58 -5.76 -2.52
C ARG A 70 10.39 -4.89 -1.58
N LYS A 71 9.73 -3.96 -0.89
CA LYS A 71 10.26 -3.04 0.12
C LYS A 71 9.12 -2.63 1.06
N SER A 72 9.44 -2.50 2.34
CA SER A 72 8.58 -1.89 3.34
C SER A 72 9.36 -0.74 3.96
N TRP A 73 8.88 0.50 3.77
CA TRP A 73 9.42 1.69 4.40
C TRP A 73 8.44 2.25 5.42
N GLY A 74 8.98 2.99 6.39
CA GLY A 74 8.19 3.67 7.41
C GLY A 74 7.18 4.64 6.79
N ILE A 75 6.11 4.92 7.54
CA ILE A 75 5.02 5.77 7.08
C ILE A 75 5.52 7.18 6.79
N SER A 76 5.09 7.74 5.65
CA SER A 76 5.36 9.13 5.30
C SER A 76 4.48 10.06 6.14
N VAL A 77 5.09 11.10 6.71
CA VAL A 77 4.37 12.13 7.46
C VAL A 77 3.78 13.12 6.44
N PRO A 78 2.49 13.48 6.55
CA PRO A 78 1.89 14.48 5.67
C PRO A 78 2.66 15.81 5.74
N GLU A 79 2.96 16.42 4.59
CA GLU A 79 3.73 17.69 4.53
C GLU A 79 2.99 18.85 5.20
N GLU A 80 1.67 18.79 5.28
CA GLU A 80 0.82 19.80 5.91
C GLU A 80 0.71 19.64 7.44
N LEU A 81 1.27 18.57 8.01
CA LEU A 81 1.21 18.30 9.44
C LEU A 81 2.22 19.18 10.20
N ASP A 82 1.73 19.93 11.18
CA ASP A 82 2.60 20.70 12.06
C ASP A 82 3.63 19.78 12.75
N GLU A 83 4.88 20.24 12.80
CA GLU A 83 6.03 19.49 13.35
C GLU A 83 5.76 18.95 14.76
N THR A 84 4.94 19.65 15.54
CA THR A 84 4.54 19.26 16.90
C THR A 84 3.75 17.95 16.93
N TYR A 85 2.94 17.69 15.90
CA TYR A 85 2.14 16.46 15.78
C TYR A 85 2.84 15.33 15.05
N THR A 86 3.96 15.61 14.38
CA THR A 86 4.76 14.59 13.66
C THR A 86 5.16 13.43 14.58
N LYS A 87 5.59 13.73 15.81
CA LYS A 87 5.98 12.69 16.79
C LYS A 87 4.81 11.82 17.23
N ILE A 88 3.62 12.40 17.40
CA ILE A 88 2.41 11.65 17.77
C ILE A 88 1.96 10.79 16.59
N PHE A 89 1.96 11.33 15.38
CA PHE A 89 1.59 10.61 14.17
C PHE A 89 2.49 9.37 13.95
N LEU A 90 3.80 9.54 14.03
CA LEU A 90 4.73 8.41 13.91
C LEU A 90 4.55 7.39 15.04
N LYS A 91 4.26 7.84 16.27
CA LYS A 91 4.05 6.92 17.39
C LYS A 91 2.81 6.03 17.21
N GLU A 92 1.73 6.59 16.68
CA GLU A 92 0.46 5.86 16.54
C GLU A 92 0.43 4.95 15.30
N TYR A 93 1.22 5.27 14.28
CA TYR A 93 1.10 4.62 12.97
C TYR A 93 2.37 3.88 12.50
N ALA A 94 3.58 4.19 12.98
CA ALA A 94 4.82 3.50 12.56
C ALA A 94 5.11 2.24 13.38
#